data_AF-A0A7W3LPJ9-F1
#
_entry.id   AF-A0A7W3LPJ9-F1
#
_cell.length_a   1.000
_cell.length_b   1.000
_cell.length_c   1.000
_cell.angle_alpha   90.00
_cell.angle_beta   90.00
_cell.angle_gamma   90.00
#
_symmetry.space_group_name_H-M   'P 1'
#
loop_
_entity.id
_entity.type
_entity.pdbx_description
1 polymer ?
#
loop_
_entity_poly.entity_id
_entity_poly.type
_entity_poly.pdbx_seq_one_letter_code
_entity_poly.pdbx_strand_id
1 'polypeptide(L)'
;MADKGDIGWRVLAGGSAFAGGFVAKKAIALAWKKTTGKEPPTNPESPEVALSEAIGWIVVMGIGMEVARLLATRAAARQWAKSTGTLPSHLKAEV
;
A
#
# COMPACT_ATOMS: atom_id res chain seq x y z
N MET A 1 32.02 2.03 4.97
CA MET A 1 31.35 3.31 4.64
C MET A 1 30.42 3.02 3.48
N ALA A 2 29.13 3.36 3.57
CA ALA A 2 28.21 3.15 2.44
C ALA A 2 28.66 4.05 1.28
N ASP A 3 28.77 3.47 0.08
CA ASP A 3 29.16 4.24 -1.09
C ASP A 3 28.02 5.21 -1.46
N LYS A 4 28.33 6.33 -2.12
CA LYS A 4 27.32 7.35 -2.46
C LYS A 4 26.17 6.77 -3.30
N GLY A 5 26.46 5.73 -4.10
CA GLY A 5 25.46 4.97 -4.86
C GLY A 5 24.46 4.21 -3.98
N ASP A 6 24.92 3.60 -2.87
CA ASP A 6 24.05 2.88 -1.93
C ASP A 6 23.07 3.82 -1.22
N ILE A 7 23.53 5.02 -0.86
CA ILE A 7 22.69 6.03 -0.23
C ILE A 7 21.63 6.53 -1.23
N GLY A 8 22.03 6.81 -2.48
CA GLY A 8 21.10 7.23 -3.54
C GLY A 8 20.01 6.20 -3.82
N TRP A 9 20.38 4.92 -3.92
CA TRP A 9 19.42 3.82 -4.10
C TRP A 9 18.45 3.69 -2.92
N ARG A 10 18.94 3.75 -1.68
CA ARG A 10 18.10 3.64 -0.48
C ARG A 10 17.10 4.79 -0.37
N VAL A 11 17.51 6.01 -0.72
CA VAL A 11 16.62 7.18 -0.75
C VAL A 11 15.55 7.00 -1.83
N LEU A 12 15.92 6.58 -3.04
CA LEU A 12 14.96 6.36 -4.11
C LEU A 12 13.96 5.24 -3.78
N ALA A 13 14.46 4.09 -3.31
CA ALA A 13 13.63 2.94 -2.95
C ALA A 13 12.72 3.27 -1.76
N GLY A 14 13.26 3.87 -0.71
CA GLY A 14 12.49 4.32 0.44
C GLY A 14 11.44 5.37 0.07
N GLY A 15 11.85 6.41 -0.65
CA GLY A 15 10.95 7.48 -1.12
C GLY A 15 9.81 6.96 -1.99
N SER A 16 10.10 6.03 -2.91
CA SER A 16 9.09 5.40 -3.75
C SER A 16 8.10 4.57 -2.93
N ALA A 17 8.59 3.80 -1.95
CA ALA A 17 7.73 3.03 -1.06
C ALA A 17 6.80 3.93 -0.22
N PHE A 18 7.34 5.03 0.34
CA PHE A 18 6.55 6.01 1.08
C PHE A 18 5.50 6.69 0.21
N ALA A 19 5.88 7.15 -0.99
CA ALA A 19 4.96 7.77 -1.93
C ALA A 19 3.83 6.82 -2.33
N GLY A 20 4.15 5.57 -2.66
CA GLY A 20 3.16 4.55 -2.99
C GLY A 20 2.19 4.26 -1.83
N GLY A 21 2.73 4.10 -0.62
CA GLY A 21 1.91 3.90 0.59
C GLY A 21 1.00 5.10 0.89
N PHE A 22 1.49 6.33 0.68
CA PHE A 22 0.70 7.54 0.86
C PHE A 22 -0.47 7.63 -0.13
N VAL A 23 -0.21 7.34 -1.41
CA VAL A 23 -1.25 7.32 -2.45
C VAL A 23 -2.30 6.25 -2.14
N ALA A 24 -1.88 5.05 -1.75
CA ALA A 24 -2.80 3.97 -1.35
C ALA A 24 -3.69 4.39 -0.17
N LYS A 25 -3.09 4.94 0.90
CA LYS A 25 -3.84 5.45 2.06
C LYS A 25 -4.86 6.51 1.66
N LYS A 26 -4.49 7.45 0.78
CA LYS A 26 -5.41 8.49 0.29
C LYS A 26 -6.56 7.90 -0.52
N ALA A 27 -6.30 6.93 -1.38
CA ALA A 27 -7.34 6.25 -2.15
C ALA A 27 -8.35 5.53 -1.23
N ILE A 28 -7.86 4.82 -0.21
CA ILE A 28 -8.72 4.13 0.78
C ILE A 28 -9.54 5.16 1.57
N ALA A 29 -8.93 6.25 2.02
CA ALA A 29 -9.63 7.32 2.75
C ALA A 29 -10.73 7.98 1.91
N LEU A 30 -10.47 8.22 0.62
CA LEU A 30 -11.48 8.75 -0.30
C LEU A 30 -12.62 7.75 -0.52
N ALA A 31 -12.31 6.47 -0.65
CA ALA A 31 -13.32 5.42 -0.77
C ALA A 31 -14.21 5.39 0.48
N TRP A 32 -13.62 5.44 1.68
CA TRP A 32 -14.36 5.53 2.94
C TRP A 32 -15.28 6.74 2.98
N LYS A 33 -14.75 7.95 2.72
CA LYS A 33 -15.55 9.18 2.73
C LYS A 33 -16.71 9.12 1.73
N LYS A 34 -16.49 8.51 0.56
CA LYS A 34 -17.53 8.33 -0.46
C LYS A 34 -18.61 7.35 -0.03
N THR A 35 -18.29 6.29 0.70
CA THR A 35 -19.25 5.25 1.09
C THR A 35 -19.96 5.56 2.40
N THR A 36 -19.26 6.12 3.40
CA THR A 36 -19.81 6.43 4.73
C THR A 36 -20.32 7.86 4.85
N GLY A 37 -19.89 8.75 3.95
CA GLY A 37 -20.17 10.20 4.03
C GLY A 37 -19.38 10.92 5.12
N LYS A 38 -18.53 10.20 5.87
CA LYS A 38 -17.77 10.73 7.01
C LYS A 38 -16.27 10.72 6.73
N GLU A 39 -15.55 11.58 7.42
CA GLU A 39 -14.09 11.50 7.38
C GLU A 39 -13.62 10.22 8.08
N PRO A 40 -12.54 9.59 7.60
CA PRO A 40 -12.03 8.39 8.23
C PRO A 40 -11.63 8.67 9.68
N PRO A 41 -11.96 7.80 10.64
CA PRO A 41 -11.64 7.98 12.05
C PRO A 41 -10.13 7.78 12.26
N THR A 42 -9.37 8.84 12.03
CA THR A 42 -7.91 8.83 12.18
C THR A 42 -7.46 9.26 13.57
N ASN A 43 -8.38 9.69 14.44
CA ASN A 43 -8.09 10.06 15.83
C ASN A 43 -8.65 9.00 16.80
N PRO A 44 -7.81 8.07 17.32
CA PRO A 44 -8.25 7.01 18.22
C PRO A 44 -8.61 7.49 19.63
N GLU A 45 -8.13 8.66 20.04
CA GLU A 45 -8.40 9.26 21.36
C GLU A 45 -9.69 10.09 21.36
N SER A 46 -10.35 10.25 20.20
CA SER A 46 -11.56 11.07 20.11
C SER A 46 -12.76 10.32 20.68
N PRO A 47 -13.41 10.83 21.75
CA PRO A 47 -14.63 10.25 22.29
C PRO A 47 -15.84 10.43 21.35
N GLU A 48 -15.70 11.26 20.32
CA GLU A 48 -16.74 11.50 19.31
C GLU A 48 -16.80 10.39 18.24
N VAL A 49 -15.76 9.56 18.14
CA VAL A 49 -15.72 8.43 17.21
C VAL A 49 -16.35 7.21 17.88
N ALA A 50 -17.44 6.70 17.30
CA ALA A 50 -18.03 5.45 17.74
C ALA A 50 -17.02 4.29 17.60
N LEU A 51 -16.94 3.42 18.62
CA LEU A 51 -16.02 2.27 18.62
C LEU A 51 -16.21 1.37 17.39
N SER A 52 -17.46 1.16 16.96
CA SER A 52 -17.79 0.39 15.75
C SER A 52 -17.23 1.03 14.48
N GLU A 53 -17.22 2.36 14.40
CA GLU A 53 -16.67 3.11 13.28
C GLU A 53 -15.13 3.01 13.24
N ALA A 54 -14.47 3.13 14.40
CA ALA A 54 -13.03 2.92 14.53
C ALA A 54 -12.60 1.51 14.11
N ILE A 55 -13.31 0.48 14.58
CA ILE A 55 -13.04 -0.92 14.20
C ILE A 55 -13.23 -1.11 12.69
N GLY A 56 -14.32 -0.58 12.12
CA GLY A 56 -14.58 -0.65 10.67
C GLY A 56 -13.45 -0.03 9.85
N TRP A 57 -12.94 1.12 10.29
CA TRP A 57 -11.81 1.77 9.62
C TRP A 57 -10.51 0.97 9.72
N ILE A 58 -10.19 0.40 10.89
CA ILE A 58 -9.01 -0.46 11.06
C ILE A 58 -9.07 -1.66 10.13
N VAL A 59 -10.23 -2.32 10.02
CA VAL A 59 -10.43 -3.46 9.12
C VAL A 59 -10.24 -3.04 7.66
N VAL A 60 -10.86 -1.93 7.25
CA VAL A 60 -10.73 -1.42 5.87
C VAL A 60 -9.28 -1.04 5.54
N MET A 61 -8.57 -0.38 6.47
CA MET A 61 -7.18 -0.02 6.27
C MET A 61 -6.27 -1.24 6.22
N GLY A 62 -6.43 -2.20 7.14
CA GLY A 62 -5.63 -3.41 7.19
C GLY A 62 -5.78 -4.24 5.91
N ILE A 63 -7.01 -4.56 5.54
CA ILE A 63 -7.31 -5.33 4.32
C ILE A 63 -6.95 -4.52 3.07
N GLY A 64 -7.35 -3.25 3.02
CA GLY A 64 -7.14 -2.40 1.86
C GLY A 64 -5.67 -2.20 1.51
N MET A 65 -4.81 -2.01 2.51
CA MET A 65 -3.37 -1.86 2.28
C MET A 65 -2.72 -3.17 1.82
N GLU A 66 -3.12 -4.33 2.37
CA GLU A 66 -2.61 -5.63 1.92
C GLU A 66 -3.07 -5.97 0.49
N VAL A 67 -4.32 -5.68 0.15
CA VAL A 67 -4.82 -5.83 -1.22
C VAL A 67 -4.07 -4.90 -2.18
N ALA A 68 -3.84 -3.64 -1.80
CA ALA A 68 -3.07 -2.69 -2.62
C ALA A 68 -1.65 -3.20 -2.87
N ARG A 69 -0.99 -3.73 -1.84
CA ARG A 69 0.34 -4.34 -1.96
C ARG A 69 0.34 -5.54 -2.89
N LEU A 70 -0.64 -6.45 -2.76
CA LEU A 70 -0.78 -7.62 -3.62
C LEU A 70 -0.98 -7.23 -5.10
N LEU A 71 -1.81 -6.22 -5.36
CA LEU A 71 -2.03 -5.73 -6.71
C LEU A 71 -0.77 -5.08 -7.27
N ALA A 72 -0.05 -4.30 -6.47
CA ALA A 72 1.20 -3.67 -6.86
C ALA A 72 2.28 -4.72 -7.22
N THR A 73 2.46 -5.76 -6.40
CA THR A 73 3.43 -6.83 -6.67
C THR A 73 3.07 -7.62 -7.92
N ARG A 74 1.78 -7.95 -8.11
CA ARG A 74 1.29 -8.61 -9.33
C ARG A 74 1.49 -7.73 -10.56
N ALA A 75 1.24 -6.43 -10.47
CA ALA A 75 1.46 -5.50 -11.57
C ALA A 75 2.94 -5.41 -11.94
N ALA A 76 3.83 -5.29 -10.94
CA ALA A 76 5.28 -5.29 -11.15
C ALA A 76 5.76 -6.58 -11.83
N ALA A 77 5.30 -7.75 -11.36
CA ALA A 77 5.65 -9.05 -11.95
C ALA A 77 5.15 -9.18 -13.40
N ARG A 78 3.93 -8.74 -13.69
CA ARG A 78 3.38 -8.72 -15.06
C ARG A 78 4.15 -7.76 -15.96
N GLN A 79 4.48 -6.57 -15.47
CA GLN A 79 5.24 -5.58 -16.23
C GLN A 79 6.64 -6.10 -16.57
N TRP A 80 7.30 -6.75 -15.60
CA TRP A 80 8.58 -7.42 -15.83
C TRP A 80 8.48 -8.56 -16.85
N ALA A 81 7.48 -9.43 -16.71
CA ALA A 81 7.27 -10.51 -17.69
C ALA A 81 7.01 -9.97 -19.10
N LYS A 82 6.28 -8.85 -19.23
CA LYS A 82 6.02 -8.18 -20.50
C LYS A 82 7.29 -7.56 -21.09
N SER A 83 8.18 -6.98 -20.28
CA SER A 83 9.42 -6.37 -20.76
C SER A 83 10.50 -7.39 -21.10
N THR A 84 10.56 -8.51 -20.37
CA THR A 84 11.72 -9.42 -20.37
C THR A 84 11.38 -10.81 -20.95
N GLY A 85 10.13 -11.07 -21.29
CA GLY A 85 9.66 -12.32 -21.91
C GLY A 85 9.67 -13.55 -21.00
N THR A 86 10.20 -13.45 -19.77
CA THR A 86 10.29 -14.54 -18.80
C THR A 86 9.92 -14.04 -17.40
N LEU A 87 9.16 -14.86 -16.66
CA LEU A 87 8.91 -14.64 -15.24
C LEU A 87 10.17 -14.99 -14.44
N PRO A 88 10.63 -14.13 -13.49
CA PRO A 88 11.72 -14.44 -12.57
C PRO A 88 11.51 -15.82 -11.92
N SER A 89 12.58 -16.61 -11.81
CA SER A 89 12.51 -18.02 -11.36
C SER A 89 11.83 -18.19 -9.99
N HIS A 90 12.06 -17.29 -9.05
CA HIS A 90 11.45 -17.30 -7.72
C HIS A 90 9.96 -16.88 -7.68
N LEU A 91 9.38 -16.46 -8.81
CA LEU A 91 7.95 -16.12 -8.95
C LEU A 91 7.16 -17.18 -9.69
N LYS A 92 7.82 -18.22 -10.22
CA LYS A 92 7.14 -19.40 -10.75
C LYS A 92 6.54 -20.13 -9.55
N ALA A 93 5.22 -20.26 -9.51
CA ALA A 93 4.58 -21.11 -8.52
C ALA A 93 5.04 -22.56 -8.81
N GLU A 94 5.71 -23.20 -7.85
CA GLU A 94 5.79 -24.66 -7.85
C GLU A 94 4.38 -25.16 -7.52
N VAL A 95 3.80 -25.91 -8.46
CA VAL A 95 2.49 -26.56 -8.36
C VAL A 95 2.74 -28.05 -8.23
#